data_AF-A9EPC9-F1
#
_entry.id   AF-A9EPC9-F1
#
_cell.length_a   1.000
_cell.length_b   1.000
_cell.length_c   1.000
_cell.angle_alpha   90.00
_cell.angle_beta   90.00
_cell.angle_gamma   90.00
#
_symmetry.space_group_name_H-M   'P 1'
#
loop_
_entity.id
_entity.type
_entity.pdbx_description
1 polymer ?
#
loop_
_entity_poly.entity_id
_entity_poly.type
_entity_poly.pdbx_seq_one_letter_code
_entity_poly.pdbx_strand_id
1 'polypeptide(L)'
;MQGPSTELFITAMSIPQKPVASSLLLATAAHLHFRATARDRSGSTLGVLIDPSGARQHLVIESGGAEGTWTLSSAVPTGHASFLLYESAANVLRGGNLSDDGSISYQGASYTIESSLDGNTRTAKVSGSV
;
A
#
# COMPACT_ATOMS: atom_id res chain seq x y z
N MET A 1 2.65 51.66 -23.32
CA MET A 1 3.19 50.38 -23.83
C MET A 1 3.65 49.57 -22.62
N GLN A 2 2.76 48.75 -22.07
CA GLN A 2 3.03 47.86 -20.93
C GLN A 2 3.59 46.54 -21.48
N GLY A 3 4.70 46.08 -20.92
CA GLY A 3 5.33 44.81 -21.29
C GLY A 3 4.47 43.61 -20.89
N PRO A 4 4.68 42.43 -21.51
CA PRO A 4 3.99 41.22 -21.11
C PRO A 4 4.50 40.80 -19.72
N SER A 5 3.59 40.70 -18.76
CA SER A 5 3.85 40.01 -17.50
C SER A 5 3.96 38.52 -17.82
N THR A 6 5.18 37.99 -17.72
CA THR A 6 5.43 36.55 -17.78
C THR A 6 4.83 35.93 -16.52
N GLU A 7 3.61 35.44 -16.62
CA GLU A 7 3.04 34.50 -15.66
C GLU A 7 3.93 33.26 -15.66
N LEU A 8 4.72 33.10 -14.60
CA LEU A 8 5.48 31.89 -14.34
C LEU A 8 4.47 30.76 -14.14
N PHE A 9 4.20 30.00 -15.19
CA PHE A 9 3.60 28.67 -15.10
C PHE A 9 4.52 27.84 -14.21
N ILE A 10 4.22 27.79 -12.92
CA ILE A 10 4.79 26.80 -12.02
C ILE A 10 4.20 25.47 -12.50
N THR A 11 4.93 24.79 -13.39
CA THR A 11 4.77 23.36 -13.61
C THR A 11 4.90 22.74 -12.23
N ALA A 12 3.77 22.36 -11.64
CA ALA A 12 3.75 21.57 -10.42
C ALA A 12 4.64 20.35 -10.73
N MET A 13 5.85 20.35 -10.18
CA MET A 13 6.69 19.17 -10.16
C MET A 13 5.83 18.12 -9.46
N SER A 14 5.37 17.12 -10.20
CA SER A 14 4.62 15.99 -9.64
C SER A 14 5.54 15.38 -8.59
N ILE A 15 5.28 15.67 -7.32
CA ILE A 15 5.96 14.99 -6.21
C ILE A 15 5.57 13.53 -6.40
N PRO A 16 6.53 12.59 -6.51
CA PRO A 16 6.18 11.19 -6.65
C PRO A 16 5.28 10.81 -5.47
N GLN A 17 3.98 10.65 -5.75
CA GLN A 17 3.02 10.31 -4.74
C GLN A 17 3.32 8.89 -4.28
N LYS A 18 3.25 8.62 -2.97
CA LYS A 18 3.33 7.26 -2.47
C LYS A 18 2.04 6.53 -2.86
N PRO A 19 2.07 5.19 -3.01
CA PRO A 19 0.88 4.50 -3.43
C PRO A 19 -0.16 4.59 -2.31
N VAL A 20 -1.38 4.96 -2.67
CA VAL A 20 -2.47 5.18 -1.70
C VAL A 20 -3.29 3.91 -1.50
N ALA A 21 -3.71 3.66 -0.26
CA ALA A 21 -4.69 2.63 0.02
C ALA A 21 -6.09 3.14 -0.40
N SER A 22 -6.85 2.31 -1.10
CA SER A 22 -8.23 2.63 -1.48
C SER A 22 -9.23 2.07 -0.47
N SER A 23 -10.45 2.62 -0.44
CA SER A 23 -11.51 2.12 0.43
C SER A 23 -11.90 0.69 0.07
N LEU A 24 -11.88 0.38 -1.24
CA LEU A 24 -12.09 -0.96 -1.77
C LEU A 24 -11.03 -1.94 -1.27
N LEU A 25 -9.76 -1.53 -1.21
CA LEU A 25 -8.69 -2.36 -0.67
C LEU A 25 -8.97 -2.72 0.79
N LEU A 26 -9.29 -1.74 1.65
CA LEU A 26 -9.56 -2.00 3.06
C LEU A 26 -10.81 -2.85 3.25
N ALA A 27 -11.89 -2.53 2.55
CA ALA A 27 -13.12 -3.31 2.60
C ALA A 27 -12.87 -4.77 2.19
N THR A 28 -12.08 -5.01 1.14
CA THR A 28 -11.71 -6.36 0.71
C THR A 28 -10.82 -7.03 1.75
N ALA A 29 -9.77 -6.35 2.22
CA ALA A 29 -8.81 -6.89 3.16
C ALA A 29 -9.45 -7.26 4.51
N ALA A 30 -10.46 -6.52 4.97
CA ALA A 30 -11.20 -6.80 6.20
C ALA A 30 -11.81 -8.21 6.25
N HIS A 31 -12.08 -8.82 5.10
CA HIS A 31 -12.63 -10.18 4.99
C HIS A 31 -11.58 -11.28 4.80
N LEU A 32 -10.28 -10.92 4.79
CA LEU A 32 -9.19 -11.85 4.55
C LEU A 32 -8.45 -12.22 5.83
N HIS A 33 -7.81 -13.37 5.82
CA HIS A 33 -6.92 -13.82 6.89
C HIS A 33 -5.47 -13.60 6.51
N PHE A 34 -4.64 -13.24 7.48
CA PHE A 34 -3.20 -13.23 7.28
C PHE A 34 -2.63 -14.65 7.42
N ARG A 35 -1.82 -15.06 6.45
CA ARG A 35 -1.04 -16.30 6.52
C ARG A 35 0.44 -15.97 6.42
N ALA A 36 1.17 -16.25 7.49
CA ALA A 36 2.63 -16.15 7.51
C ALA A 36 3.26 -17.11 6.48
N THR A 37 4.25 -16.61 5.74
CA THR A 37 4.96 -17.40 4.71
C THR A 37 6.48 -17.26 4.79
N ALA A 38 6.98 -16.19 5.41
CA ALA A 38 8.42 -15.93 5.52
C ALA A 38 8.73 -15.10 6.77
N ARG A 39 10.01 -14.90 7.04
CA ARG A 39 10.51 -13.90 7.99
C ARG A 39 11.54 -13.03 7.29
N ASP A 40 11.58 -11.75 7.60
CA ASP A 40 12.63 -10.85 7.13
C ASP A 40 13.94 -11.06 7.92
N ARG A 41 14.99 -10.34 7.54
CA ARG A 41 16.31 -10.47 8.21
C ARG A 41 16.31 -10.00 9.67
N SER A 42 15.35 -9.18 10.07
CA SER A 42 15.16 -8.76 11.47
C SER A 42 14.39 -9.79 12.30
N GLY A 43 13.85 -10.83 11.68
CA GLY A 43 13.01 -11.85 12.30
C GLY A 43 11.52 -11.51 12.29
N SER A 44 11.12 -10.41 11.65
CA SER A 44 9.73 -9.97 11.55
C SER A 44 8.94 -10.88 10.59
N THR A 45 7.69 -11.19 10.95
CA THR A 45 6.83 -12.08 10.16
C THR A 45 6.33 -11.39 8.89
N LEU A 46 6.55 -12.06 7.75
CA LEU A 46 6.04 -11.70 6.44
C LEU A 46 5.02 -12.74 5.96
N GLY A 47 4.00 -12.29 5.23
CA GLY A 47 2.94 -13.17 4.78
C GLY A 47 2.11 -12.61 3.64
N VAL A 48 1.02 -13.32 3.38
CA VAL A 48 0.02 -12.97 2.36
C VAL A 48 -1.36 -12.94 2.99
N LEU A 49 -2.28 -12.22 2.36
CA LEU A 49 -3.68 -12.32 2.68
C LEU A 49 -4.29 -13.53 1.94
N ILE A 50 -5.20 -14.23 2.60
CA ILE A 50 -5.94 -15.35 2.03
C ILE A 50 -7.44 -15.15 2.23
N ASP A 51 -8.22 -15.57 1.24
CA ASP A 51 -9.68 -15.59 1.37
C ASP A 51 -10.15 -16.82 2.18
N PRO A 52 -11.46 -16.92 2.52
CA PRO A 52 -11.99 -18.03 3.30
C PRO A 52 -11.83 -19.42 2.65
N SER A 53 -11.58 -19.50 1.33
CA SER A 53 -11.27 -20.76 0.65
C SER A 53 -9.79 -21.16 0.79
N GLY A 54 -8.95 -20.27 1.33
CA GLY A 54 -7.51 -20.45 1.49
C GLY A 54 -6.68 -20.01 0.28
N ALA A 55 -7.33 -19.47 -0.77
CA ALA A 55 -6.66 -18.92 -1.93
C ALA A 55 -5.95 -17.60 -1.61
N ARG A 56 -4.81 -17.37 -2.26
CA ARG A 56 -3.93 -16.22 -2.00
C ARG A 56 -4.48 -14.98 -2.69
N GLN A 57 -4.49 -13.89 -1.96
CA GLN A 57 -4.74 -12.55 -2.49
C GLN A 57 -3.42 -11.79 -2.51
N HIS A 58 -3.00 -11.42 -3.71
CA HIS A 58 -1.75 -10.71 -3.97
C HIS A 58 -1.97 -9.21 -3.81
N LEU A 59 -1.25 -8.61 -2.86
CA LEU A 59 -1.18 -7.16 -2.76
C LEU A 59 -0.26 -6.64 -3.88
N VAL A 60 -0.78 -5.76 -4.73
CA VAL A 60 -0.07 -5.14 -5.85
C VAL A 60 -0.35 -3.64 -5.88
N ILE A 61 0.47 -2.91 -6.62
CA ILE A 61 0.22 -1.50 -6.93
C ILE A 61 -0.29 -1.44 -8.38
N GLU A 62 -1.51 -0.94 -8.57
CA GLU A 62 -2.12 -0.67 -9.87
C GLU A 62 -1.70 0.73 -10.35
N SER A 63 -1.24 0.85 -11.61
CA SER A 63 -0.62 2.02 -12.25
C SER A 63 0.87 2.31 -11.95
N GLY A 64 1.66 2.46 -13.03
CA GLY A 64 2.77 3.42 -13.21
C GLY A 64 4.04 3.37 -12.33
N GLY A 65 4.09 2.64 -11.22
CA GLY A 65 5.23 2.68 -10.29
C GLY A 65 4.82 3.09 -8.88
N ALA A 66 5.65 3.88 -8.18
CA ALA A 66 5.38 4.28 -6.80
C ALA A 66 4.14 5.18 -6.63
N GLU A 67 3.60 5.75 -7.72
CA GLU A 67 2.45 6.67 -7.71
C GLU A 67 1.09 5.97 -7.85
N GLY A 68 1.05 4.63 -7.84
CA GLY A 68 -0.16 3.86 -8.08
C GLY A 68 -1.11 3.72 -6.89
N THR A 69 -2.13 2.89 -7.02
CA THR A 69 -3.08 2.56 -5.95
C THR A 69 -2.84 1.13 -5.47
N TRP A 70 -2.84 0.91 -4.16
CA TRP A 70 -2.80 -0.44 -3.61
C TRP A 70 -4.09 -1.19 -3.90
N THR A 71 -3.97 -2.40 -4.44
CA THR A 71 -5.11 -3.28 -4.73
C THR A 71 -4.78 -4.74 -4.40
N LEU A 72 -5.82 -5.55 -4.22
CA LEU A 72 -5.73 -6.99 -4.03
C LEU A 72 -6.18 -7.71 -5.30
N SER A 73 -5.40 -8.69 -5.73
CA SER A 73 -5.72 -9.50 -6.91
C SER A 73 -5.54 -10.98 -6.62
N SER A 74 -6.42 -11.82 -7.12
CA SER A 74 -6.30 -13.28 -7.01
C SER A 74 -5.17 -13.85 -7.88
N ALA A 75 -4.71 -13.11 -8.89
CA ALA A 75 -3.58 -13.44 -9.74
C ALA A 75 -2.71 -12.19 -9.95
N VAL A 76 -1.38 -12.34 -9.99
CA VAL A 76 -0.48 -11.21 -10.22
C VAL A 76 -0.60 -10.77 -11.69
N PRO A 77 -1.05 -9.53 -11.98
CA PRO A 77 -1.16 -9.06 -13.35
C PRO A 77 0.21 -9.01 -14.05
N THR A 78 0.25 -9.24 -15.36
CA THR A 78 1.49 -9.20 -16.15
C THR A 78 2.19 -7.84 -16.01
N GLY A 79 3.48 -7.86 -15.67
CA GLY A 79 4.27 -6.63 -15.46
C GLY A 79 4.16 -6.04 -14.06
N HIS A 80 3.34 -6.62 -13.18
CA HIS A 80 3.27 -6.24 -11.76
C HIS A 80 4.06 -7.22 -10.89
N ALA A 81 4.43 -6.75 -9.70
CA ALA A 81 5.04 -7.57 -8.68
C ALA A 81 4.14 -7.61 -7.44
N SER A 82 3.98 -8.78 -6.84
CA SER A 82 3.27 -8.93 -5.58
C SER A 82 4.16 -8.56 -4.40
N PHE A 83 3.56 -7.93 -3.38
CA PHE A 83 4.21 -7.56 -2.14
C PHE A 83 3.82 -8.54 -1.02
N LEU A 84 4.80 -8.99 -0.24
CA LEU A 84 4.55 -9.66 1.03
C LEU A 84 4.22 -8.63 2.10
N LEU A 85 3.19 -8.88 2.90
CA LEU A 85 2.81 -7.97 3.97
C LEU A 85 3.56 -8.33 5.25
N TYR A 86 4.04 -7.30 5.96
CA TYR A 86 4.30 -7.45 7.39
C TYR A 86 2.99 -7.73 8.12
N GLU A 87 3.04 -8.55 9.18
CA GLU A 87 1.86 -8.87 9.99
C GLU A 87 1.16 -7.60 10.53
N SER A 88 1.93 -6.58 10.92
CA SER A 88 1.41 -5.28 11.34
C SER A 88 0.62 -4.58 10.24
N ALA A 89 1.12 -4.61 9.00
CA ALA A 89 0.42 -4.03 7.85
C ALA A 89 -0.87 -4.79 7.53
N ALA A 90 -0.86 -6.12 7.64
CA ALA A 90 -2.05 -6.93 7.50
C ALA A 90 -3.09 -6.64 8.59
N ASN A 91 -2.67 -6.35 9.84
CA ASN A 91 -3.58 -5.95 10.91
C ASN A 91 -4.25 -4.60 10.63
N VAL A 92 -3.46 -3.61 10.20
CA VAL A 92 -3.97 -2.28 9.83
C VAL A 92 -4.93 -2.37 8.64
N LEU A 93 -4.62 -3.14 7.61
CA LEU A 93 -5.53 -3.29 6.45
C LEU A 93 -6.84 -4.00 6.82
N ARG A 94 -6.82 -4.91 7.79
CA ARG A 94 -8.01 -5.68 8.20
C ARG A 94 -8.93 -4.93 9.15
N GLY A 95 -8.37 -4.11 10.04
CA GLY A 95 -9.13 -3.44 11.09
C GLY A 95 -9.10 -1.91 11.03
N GLY A 96 -8.39 -1.34 10.06
CA GLY A 96 -8.25 0.10 9.90
C GLY A 96 -9.44 0.74 9.20
N ASN A 97 -9.60 2.04 9.41
CA ASN A 97 -10.60 2.86 8.74
C ASN A 97 -9.88 3.85 7.81
N LEU A 98 -10.28 3.88 6.54
CA LEU A 98 -9.68 4.81 5.58
C LEU A 98 -10.22 6.22 5.81
N SER A 99 -9.31 7.19 5.84
CA SER A 99 -9.57 8.62 5.83
C SER A 99 -9.59 9.15 4.39
N ASP A 100 -10.22 10.30 4.16
CA ASP A 100 -10.31 10.93 2.84
C ASP A 100 -8.94 11.30 2.23
N ASP A 101 -7.91 11.46 3.06
CA ASP A 101 -6.53 11.74 2.67
C ASP A 101 -5.72 10.48 2.29
N GLY A 102 -6.32 9.29 2.33
CA GLY A 102 -5.68 8.01 2.04
C GLY A 102 -4.91 7.41 3.22
N SER A 103 -4.94 8.04 4.39
CA SER A 103 -4.42 7.48 5.63
C SER A 103 -5.38 6.46 6.23
N ILE A 104 -4.85 5.52 7.01
CA ILE A 104 -5.59 4.44 7.66
C ILE A 104 -5.52 4.65 9.17
N SER A 105 -6.67 4.94 9.78
CA SER A 105 -6.82 5.05 11.22
C SER A 105 -6.96 3.65 11.83
N TYR A 106 -6.06 3.27 12.74
CA TYR A 106 -6.08 1.98 13.43
C TYR A 106 -5.56 2.13 14.86
N GLN A 107 -6.28 1.59 15.85
CA GLN A 107 -5.89 1.62 17.27
C GLN A 107 -5.46 3.01 17.81
N GLY A 108 -6.11 4.09 17.33
CA GLY A 108 -5.83 5.46 17.78
C GLY A 108 -4.62 6.14 17.11
N ALA A 109 -3.97 5.49 16.14
CA ALA A 109 -2.91 6.08 15.33
C ALA A 109 -3.29 6.12 13.84
N SER A 110 -2.60 6.97 13.08
CA SER A 110 -2.77 7.08 11.63
C SER A 110 -1.59 6.42 10.91
N TYR A 111 -1.89 5.58 9.93
CA TYR A 111 -0.93 4.77 9.18
C TYR A 111 -1.07 5.00 7.67
N THR A 112 0.02 4.78 6.95
CA THR A 112 0.02 4.66 5.48
C THR A 112 0.68 3.35 5.09
N ILE A 113 0.22 2.74 3.99
CA ILE A 113 0.87 1.54 3.44
C ILE A 113 2.00 1.96 2.52
N GLU A 114 3.19 1.46 2.81
CA GLU A 114 4.39 1.77 2.05
C GLU A 114 5.01 0.51 1.47
N SER A 115 5.47 0.64 0.23
CA SER A 115 6.30 -0.38 -0.40
C SER A 115 7.73 -0.28 0.11
N SER A 116 8.35 -1.42 0.40
CA SER A 116 9.76 -1.53 0.73
C SER A 116 10.39 -2.72 -0.01
N LEU A 117 11.71 -2.73 -0.07
CA LEU A 117 12.50 -3.81 -0.66
C LEU A 117 13.45 -4.31 0.41
N ASP A 118 13.24 -5.53 0.91
CA ASP A 118 14.19 -6.21 1.79
C ASP A 118 14.94 -7.28 0.99
N GLY A 119 16.18 -6.97 0.63
CA GLY A 119 16.98 -7.78 -0.30
C GLY A 119 16.32 -7.87 -1.67
N ASN A 120 15.87 -9.07 -2.05
CA ASN A 120 15.13 -9.30 -3.30
C ASN A 120 13.61 -9.39 -3.11
N THR A 121 13.13 -9.25 -1.87
CA THR A 121 11.71 -9.41 -1.54
C THR A 121 11.04 -8.05 -1.48
N ARG A 122 9.97 -7.89 -2.26
CA ARG A 122 9.10 -6.72 -2.17
C ARG A 122 8.15 -6.90 -1.00
N THR A 123 8.17 -5.95 -0.08
CA THR A 123 7.35 -5.98 1.14
C THR A 123 6.46 -4.75 1.22
N ALA A 124 5.31 -4.90 1.89
CA ALA A 124 4.41 -3.81 2.24
C ALA A 124 4.38 -3.68 3.76
N LYS A 125 4.72 -2.50 4.25
CA LYS A 125 4.74 -2.15 5.68
C LYS A 125 3.80 -0.98 5.95
N VAL A 126 3.50 -0.77 7.21
CA VAL A 126 2.84 0.46 7.67
C VAL A 126 3.87 1.43 8.21
N SER A 127 3.70 2.70 7.88
CA SER A 127 4.38 3.80 8.55
C SER A 127 3.32 4.71 9.14
N GLY A 128 3.41 4.95 10.45
CA GLY A 128 2.45 5.77 11.17
C GLY A 128 3.12 6.87 11.97
N SER A 129 2.33 7.90 12.24
CA SER A 129 2.65 8.96 13.19
C SER A 129 1.72 8.79 14.39
N VAL A 130 2.30 8.74 15.59
CA VAL A 130 1.58 8.79 16.86
C VAL A 130 1.40 10.23 17.33
#